data_AF-A0A966KNX0-F1
#
_entry.id   AF-A0A966KNX0-F1
#
_cell.length_a   1.000
_cell.length_b   1.000
_cell.length_c   1.000
_cell.angle_alpha   90.00
_cell.angle_beta   90.00
_cell.angle_gamma   90.00
#
_symmetry.space_group_name_H-M   'P 1'
#
loop_
_entity.id
_entity.type
_entity.pdbx_description
1 polymer ?
#
loop_
_entity_poly.entity_id
_entity_poly.type
_entity_poly.pdbx_seq_one_letter_code
_entity_poly.pdbx_strand_id
1 'polypeptide(L)'
;RMPADQYRWVPASLGGAPSAASAPRSDALPWSGALPAPTPAVLYPEPVPVEVLDSAGRAVGVSARGLLTGEPARVQAEPIVAWAGPWPLDERWWDPRGHRRLARFQLLTSSGRAYLATVERQQWWLVAEYG
;
A
#
# COMPACT_ATOMS: atom_id res chain seq x y z
N ARG A 1 1.59 -0.45 12.87
CA ARG A 1 3.05 -0.48 12.57
C ARG A 1 3.11 -0.25 11.06
N MET A 2 3.73 0.84 10.64
CA MET A 2 3.59 1.44 9.30
C MET A 2 4.54 0.77 8.27
N PRO A 3 4.44 1.05 6.96
CA PRO A 3 5.06 0.27 5.85
C PRO A 3 6.59 0.15 5.82
N ALA A 4 7.30 0.65 6.83
CA ALA A 4 8.75 0.55 6.96
C ALA A 4 9.22 -0.79 7.59
N ASP A 5 8.30 -1.68 7.98
CA ASP A 5 8.65 -3.01 8.51
C ASP A 5 9.18 -3.92 7.39
N GLN A 6 10.51 -3.98 7.26
CA GLN A 6 11.21 -4.93 6.41
C GLN A 6 11.22 -6.31 7.08
N TYR A 7 10.65 -7.32 6.43
CA TYR A 7 10.74 -8.72 6.85
C TYR A 7 11.87 -9.43 6.09
N ARG A 8 12.76 -10.10 6.82
CA ARG A 8 13.79 -11.00 6.27
C ARG A 8 13.34 -12.45 6.43
N TRP A 9 13.16 -13.15 5.31
CA TRP A 9 12.88 -14.60 5.30
C TRP A 9 14.13 -15.40 5.68
N VAL A 10 13.96 -16.45 6.49
CA VAL A 10 14.99 -17.48 6.74
C VAL A 10 14.48 -18.81 6.18
N PRO A 11 15.21 -19.48 5.28
CA PRO A 11 14.79 -20.77 4.75
C PRO A 11 14.91 -21.88 5.79
N ALA A 12 13.94 -22.79 5.83
CA ALA A 12 14.03 -24.05 6.56
C ALA A 12 14.03 -25.20 5.57
N SER A 13 15.13 -25.94 5.46
CA SER A 13 15.09 -27.31 4.93
C SER A 13 16.33 -28.12 5.24
N LEU A 14 16.07 -29.41 5.52
CA LEU A 14 16.93 -30.47 6.03
C LEU A 14 17.24 -31.48 4.91
N GLY A 15 18.51 -31.89 4.74
CA GLY A 15 18.92 -33.26 4.38
C GLY A 15 19.23 -33.65 2.91
N GLY A 16 20.48 -34.08 2.65
CA GLY A 16 20.84 -35.17 1.70
C GLY A 16 21.73 -34.83 0.49
N ALA A 17 22.88 -35.51 0.33
CA ALA A 17 23.89 -35.37 -0.75
C ALA A 17 24.47 -36.78 -1.13
N PRO A 18 25.41 -36.98 -2.10
CA PRO A 18 25.71 -36.33 -3.40
C PRO A 18 25.99 -37.32 -4.60
N SER A 19 26.15 -36.82 -5.84
CA SER A 19 27.12 -37.22 -6.92
C SER A 19 26.56 -37.01 -8.35
N ALA A 20 27.26 -36.59 -9.42
CA ALA A 20 28.42 -35.73 -9.67
C ALA A 20 28.42 -35.47 -11.21
N ALA A 21 28.29 -34.22 -11.67
CA ALA A 21 28.78 -33.77 -12.98
C ALA A 21 28.82 -32.23 -13.01
N SER A 22 29.97 -31.70 -13.44
CA SER A 22 30.38 -30.29 -13.31
C SER A 22 29.75 -29.37 -14.36
N ALA A 23 29.21 -28.24 -13.93
CA ALA A 23 28.87 -27.08 -14.75
C ALA A 23 29.28 -25.79 -14.00
N PRO A 24 29.74 -24.74 -14.70
CA PRO A 24 30.31 -23.54 -14.06
C PRO A 24 29.31 -22.89 -13.10
N ARG A 25 29.79 -22.49 -11.92
CA ARG A 25 29.00 -21.72 -10.94
C ARG A 25 28.62 -20.37 -11.54
N SER A 26 27.46 -20.31 -12.17
CA SER A 26 26.70 -19.07 -12.31
C SER A 26 25.89 -18.91 -11.02
N ASP A 27 26.27 -17.96 -10.18
CA ASP A 27 25.58 -17.55 -8.94
C ASP A 27 24.23 -16.85 -9.22
N ALA A 28 23.49 -17.31 -10.23
CA ALA A 28 22.15 -16.85 -10.53
C ALA A 28 21.14 -17.67 -9.71
N LEU A 29 20.88 -17.23 -8.48
CA LEU A 29 19.67 -17.63 -7.77
C LEU A 29 18.42 -17.21 -8.59
N PRO A 30 17.36 -18.03 -8.68
CA PRO A 30 16.37 -17.95 -9.75
C PRO A 30 15.32 -16.83 -9.62
N TRP A 31 15.53 -15.82 -8.79
CA TRP A 31 14.49 -14.84 -8.45
C TRP A 31 14.95 -13.44 -8.84
N SER A 32 15.00 -13.17 -10.15
CA SER A 32 15.11 -11.80 -10.66
C SER A 32 13.77 -11.07 -10.47
N GLY A 33 13.39 -10.83 -9.20
CA GLY A 33 12.23 -10.01 -8.84
C GLY A 33 12.53 -8.53 -8.97
N ALA A 34 13.11 -8.10 -10.10
CA ALA A 34 13.27 -6.68 -10.39
C ALA A 34 11.90 -6.16 -10.89
N LEU A 35 11.25 -5.32 -10.09
CA LEU A 35 10.10 -4.55 -10.55
C LEU A 35 10.56 -3.67 -11.72
N PRO A 36 9.95 -3.77 -12.92
CA PRO A 36 10.24 -2.82 -13.99
C PRO A 36 9.83 -1.42 -13.51
N ALA A 37 10.59 -0.42 -13.94
CA ALA A 37 10.40 0.95 -13.49
C ALA A 37 8.97 1.47 -13.79
N PRO A 38 8.40 2.32 -12.93
CA PRO A 38 9.01 2.86 -11.71
C PRO A 38 8.49 2.15 -10.44
N THR A 39 9.43 1.71 -9.60
CA THR A 39 9.19 1.63 -8.15
C THR A 39 8.71 2.99 -7.63
N PRO A 40 7.89 3.05 -6.56
CA PRO A 40 7.23 4.28 -6.12
C PRO A 40 8.20 5.45 -5.95
N ALA A 41 7.79 6.65 -6.38
CA ALA A 41 8.65 7.82 -6.39
C ALA A 41 8.90 8.42 -4.99
N VAL A 42 7.97 8.30 -4.03
CA VAL A 42 8.20 8.68 -2.62
C VAL A 42 7.31 7.84 -1.69
N LEU A 43 7.90 7.15 -0.70
CA LEU A 43 7.17 6.62 0.46
C LEU A 43 7.23 7.66 1.58
N TYR A 44 6.11 7.97 2.22
CA TYR A 44 6.11 8.83 3.39
C TYR A 44 6.46 7.98 4.63
N PRO A 45 7.63 8.17 5.26
CA PRO A 45 8.00 7.42 6.46
C PRO A 45 7.04 7.72 7.62
N GLU A 46 6.49 8.94 7.65
CA GLU A 46 5.36 9.33 8.48
C GLU A 46 4.16 9.67 7.58
N PRO A 47 3.02 8.97 7.70
CA PRO A 47 1.86 9.22 6.87
C PRO A 47 1.35 10.66 7.02
N VAL A 48 1.10 11.34 5.90
CA VAL A 48 0.65 12.74 5.89
C VAL A 48 -0.87 12.78 6.07
N PRO A 49 -1.40 13.39 7.15
CA PRO A 49 -2.84 13.51 7.33
C PRO A 49 -3.44 14.43 6.26
N VAL A 50 -4.52 13.98 5.63
CA VAL A 50 -5.22 14.74 4.59
C VAL A 50 -6.73 14.66 4.77
N GLU A 51 -7.45 15.51 4.06
CA GLU A 51 -8.88 15.41 3.87
C GLU A 51 -9.19 15.02 2.43
N VAL A 52 -10.13 14.08 2.27
CA VAL A 52 -10.71 13.71 0.98
C VAL A 52 -12.17 14.16 0.99
N LEU A 53 -12.55 14.96 0.01
CA LEU A 53 -13.87 15.58 -0.09
C LEU A 53 -14.64 15.07 -1.29
N ASP A 54 -15.96 15.01 -1.17
CA ASP A 54 -16.87 14.77 -2.29
C ASP A 54 -17.15 16.05 -3.11
N SER A 55 -17.93 15.91 -4.19
CA SER A 55 -18.30 17.03 -5.06
C SER A 55 -19.05 18.14 -4.31
N ALA A 56 -19.80 17.81 -3.26
CA ALA A 56 -20.50 18.75 -2.39
C ALA A 56 -19.61 19.36 -1.30
N GLY A 57 -18.32 18.99 -1.21
CA GLY A 57 -17.39 19.50 -0.21
C GLY A 57 -17.52 18.82 1.16
N ARG A 58 -18.14 17.64 1.24
CA ARG A 58 -18.25 16.87 2.47
C ARG A 58 -17.10 15.88 2.58
N ALA A 59 -16.62 15.66 3.80
CA ALA A 59 -15.60 14.63 4.05
C ALA A 59 -16.10 13.25 3.65
N VAL A 60 -15.31 12.58 2.81
CA VAL A 60 -15.53 11.19 2.40
C VAL A 60 -14.98 10.29 3.49
N GLY A 61 -15.74 9.27 3.84
CA GLY A 61 -15.40 8.28 4.84
C GLY A 61 -15.67 6.87 4.33
N VAL A 62 -15.26 5.87 5.11
CA VAL A 62 -15.52 4.46 4.83
C VAL A 62 -16.31 3.87 5.99
N SER A 63 -17.55 3.45 5.72
CA SER A 63 -18.43 2.84 6.71
C SER A 63 -17.86 1.50 7.24
N ALA A 64 -18.44 1.00 8.33
CA ALA A 64 -18.08 -0.30 8.89
C ALA A 64 -18.23 -1.46 7.87
N ARG A 65 -19.09 -1.32 6.85
CA ARG A 65 -19.27 -2.31 5.78
C ARG A 65 -18.31 -2.13 4.59
N GLY A 66 -17.37 -1.18 4.65
CA GLY A 66 -16.45 -0.89 3.56
C GLY A 66 -17.06 -0.04 2.44
N LEU A 67 -18.23 0.55 2.64
CA LEU A 67 -18.87 1.45 1.67
C LEU A 67 -18.41 2.89 1.88
N LEU A 68 -18.15 3.61 0.79
CA LEU A 68 -17.86 5.04 0.79
C LEU A 68 -19.09 5.86 1.17
N THR A 69 -18.92 6.94 1.94
CA THR A 69 -20.00 7.89 2.28
C THR A 69 -20.29 8.90 1.16
N GLY A 70 -19.38 9.01 0.19
CA GLY A 70 -19.46 9.88 -0.98
C GLY A 70 -18.35 9.53 -1.98
N GLU A 71 -18.46 10.00 -3.21
CA GLU A 71 -17.44 9.81 -4.23
C GLU A 71 -16.23 10.73 -3.96
N PRO A 72 -15.00 10.22 -3.90
CA PRO A 72 -13.79 11.04 -3.81
C PRO A 72 -13.68 12.01 -5.00
N ALA A 73 -13.71 13.30 -4.73
CA ALA A 73 -13.64 14.36 -5.75
C ALA A 73 -12.45 15.31 -5.56
N ARG A 74 -11.95 15.49 -4.33
CA ARG A 74 -10.78 16.33 -4.04
C ARG A 74 -9.91 15.74 -2.93
N VAL A 75 -8.59 15.95 -3.03
CA VAL A 75 -7.60 15.67 -1.97
C VAL A 75 -6.64 16.86 -1.88
N GLN A 76 -6.36 17.36 -0.68
CA GLN A 76 -5.50 18.56 -0.49
C GLN A 76 -5.89 19.76 -1.39
N ALA A 77 -7.18 20.04 -1.52
CA ALA A 77 -7.76 21.05 -2.42
C ALA A 77 -7.56 20.81 -3.93
N GLU A 78 -6.96 19.68 -4.32
CA GLU A 78 -6.75 19.30 -5.71
C GLU A 78 -7.84 18.35 -6.21
N PRO A 79 -8.41 18.56 -7.42
CA PRO A 79 -9.36 17.63 -8.03
C PRO A 79 -8.78 16.23 -8.21
N ILE A 80 -9.56 15.22 -7.83
CA ILE A 80 -9.32 13.81 -8.13
C ILE A 80 -9.99 13.52 -9.48
N VAL A 81 -9.23 13.01 -10.45
CA VAL A 81 -9.74 12.67 -11.79
C VAL A 81 -9.99 11.16 -11.96
N ALA A 82 -9.35 10.32 -11.14
CA ALA A 82 -9.62 8.90 -11.06
C ALA A 82 -9.21 8.35 -9.69
N TRP A 83 -9.84 7.25 -9.26
CA TRP A 83 -9.47 6.56 -8.04
C TRP A 83 -9.84 5.08 -8.11
N ALA A 84 -9.23 4.27 -7.24
CA ALA A 84 -9.54 2.85 -7.07
C ALA A 84 -9.52 2.46 -5.58
N GLY A 85 -10.33 1.46 -5.22
CA GLY A 85 -10.60 1.04 -3.85
C GLY A 85 -12.10 1.11 -3.50
N PRO A 86 -12.49 1.03 -2.22
CA PRO A 86 -11.65 0.69 -1.08
C PRO A 86 -11.14 -0.76 -1.15
N TRP A 87 -9.84 -0.96 -0.86
CA TRP A 87 -9.32 -2.30 -0.53
C TRP A 87 -9.16 -2.43 0.98
N PRO A 88 -10.01 -3.22 1.66
CA PRO A 88 -9.91 -3.42 3.09
C PRO A 88 -8.59 -4.13 3.47
N LEU A 89 -7.92 -3.62 4.49
CA LEU A 89 -6.81 -4.27 5.17
C LEU A 89 -7.20 -4.53 6.63
N ASP A 90 -6.91 -5.75 7.06
CA ASP A 90 -7.02 -6.17 8.44
C ASP A 90 -5.61 -6.55 8.95
N GLU A 91 -4.98 -5.62 9.67
CA GLU A 91 -3.65 -5.83 10.24
C GLU A 91 -3.78 -6.42 11.64
N ARG A 92 -2.86 -7.34 11.98
CA ARG A 92 -2.74 -7.94 13.32
C ARG A 92 -4.06 -8.53 13.81
N TRP A 93 -4.84 -9.13 12.91
CA TRP A 93 -6.09 -9.83 13.23
C TRP A 93 -5.91 -10.94 14.28
N TRP A 94 -4.68 -11.46 14.45
CA TRP A 94 -4.30 -12.45 15.47
C TRP A 94 -3.99 -11.84 16.85
N ASP A 95 -3.90 -10.52 16.97
CA ASP A 95 -3.61 -9.81 18.22
C ASP A 95 -4.76 -8.85 18.55
N PRO A 96 -5.66 -9.21 19.49
CA PRO A 96 -6.82 -8.39 19.85
C PRO A 96 -6.47 -6.96 20.30
N ARG A 97 -5.24 -6.72 20.80
CA ARG A 97 -4.79 -5.38 21.22
C ARG A 97 -4.15 -4.60 20.09
N GLY A 98 -3.65 -5.29 19.07
CA GLY A 98 -3.01 -4.72 17.89
C GLY A 98 -3.88 -4.66 16.65
N HIS A 99 -5.09 -5.25 16.70
CA HIS A 99 -6.03 -5.33 15.59
C HIS A 99 -6.32 -3.95 15.00
N ARG A 100 -6.12 -3.82 13.70
CA ARG A 100 -6.27 -2.54 13.00
C ARG A 100 -6.94 -2.77 11.67
N ARG A 101 -8.05 -2.07 11.45
CA ARG A 101 -8.83 -2.16 10.22
C ARG A 101 -8.80 -0.83 9.49
N LEU A 102 -8.30 -0.86 8.26
CA LEU A 102 -8.19 0.30 7.39
C LEU A 102 -8.62 -0.08 5.98
N ALA A 103 -8.79 0.91 5.11
CA ALA A 103 -8.93 0.70 3.68
C ALA A 103 -7.87 1.48 2.93
N ARG A 104 -7.36 0.89 1.85
CA ARG A 104 -6.39 1.49 0.94
C ARG A 104 -7.08 2.02 -0.31
N PHE A 105 -6.54 3.12 -0.84
CA PHE A 105 -6.99 3.78 -2.07
C PHE A 105 -5.81 4.19 -2.93
N GLN A 106 -6.01 4.16 -4.24
CA GLN A 106 -5.17 4.87 -5.20
C GLN A 106 -5.94 6.07 -5.72
N LEU A 107 -5.32 7.25 -5.70
CA LEU A 107 -5.93 8.50 -6.15
C LEU A 107 -5.07 9.09 -7.26
N LEU A 108 -5.67 9.57 -8.34
CA LEU A 108 -5.01 10.34 -9.40
C LEU A 108 -5.63 11.74 -9.41
N THR A 109 -4.78 12.76 -9.35
CA THR A 109 -5.22 14.14 -9.34
C THR A 109 -5.11 14.81 -10.71
N SER A 110 -5.75 15.97 -10.87
CA SER A 110 -5.73 16.73 -12.13
C SER A 110 -4.36 17.24 -12.53
N SER A 111 -3.41 17.43 -11.60
CA SER A 111 -2.02 17.78 -11.95
C SER A 111 -1.18 16.58 -12.41
N GLY A 112 -1.75 15.36 -12.40
CA GLY A 112 -1.06 14.13 -12.77
C GLY A 112 -0.36 13.42 -11.61
N ARG A 113 -0.50 13.91 -10.37
CA ARG A 113 0.06 13.25 -9.19
C ARG A 113 -0.78 12.04 -8.83
N ALA A 114 -0.10 10.92 -8.56
CA ALA A 114 -0.76 9.70 -8.12
C ALA A 114 -0.39 9.40 -6.68
N TYR A 115 -1.40 9.21 -5.82
CA TYR A 115 -1.20 8.94 -4.41
C TYR A 115 -1.61 7.54 -4.03
N LEU A 116 -0.90 7.02 -3.03
CA LEU A 116 -1.38 5.96 -2.20
C LEU A 116 -1.92 6.52 -0.89
N ALA A 117 -3.20 6.28 -0.61
CA ALA A 117 -3.87 6.75 0.60
C ALA A 117 -4.43 5.58 1.43
N THR A 118 -4.55 5.80 2.74
CA THR A 118 -5.25 4.92 3.66
C THR A 118 -6.31 5.69 4.43
N VAL A 119 -7.39 5.01 4.80
CA VAL A 119 -8.44 5.54 5.67
C VAL A 119 -8.73 4.57 6.80
N GLU A 120 -8.74 5.10 8.01
CA GLU A 120 -9.02 4.39 9.25
C GLU A 120 -9.77 5.35 10.17
N ARG A 121 -10.84 4.89 10.82
CA ARG A 121 -11.64 5.72 11.76
C ARG A 121 -12.07 7.08 11.16
N GLN A 122 -12.41 7.08 9.86
CA GLN A 122 -12.78 8.27 9.06
C GLN A 122 -11.67 9.29 8.84
N GLN A 123 -10.44 8.98 9.20
CA GLN A 123 -9.29 9.85 9.01
C GLN A 123 -8.48 9.32 7.82
N TRP A 124 -7.98 10.22 6.99
CA TRP A 124 -7.21 9.87 5.80
C TRP A 124 -5.74 10.21 5.97
N TRP A 125 -4.89 9.37 5.40
CA TRP A 125 -3.47 9.62 5.31
C TRP A 125 -2.94 9.29 3.92
N LEU A 126 -2.01 10.10 3.43
CA LEU A 126 -1.15 9.71 2.33
C LEU A 126 0.03 8.92 2.87
N VAL A 127 0.32 7.78 2.24
CA VAL A 127 1.43 6.91 2.61
C VAL A 127 2.48 6.80 1.51
N ALA A 128 2.13 7.16 0.27
CA ALA A 128 3.07 7.27 -0.84
C ALA A 128 2.58 8.24 -1.92
N GLU A 129 3.51 8.68 -2.76
CA GLU A 129 3.28 9.41 -4.00
C GLU A 129 4.07 8.75 -5.14
N TYR A 130 3.45 8.65 -6.31
CA TYR A 130 4.04 8.20 -7.55
C TYR A 130 4.17 9.42 -8.47
N GLY A 131 5.36 9.61 -9.03
CA GLY A 131 5.72 10.66 -9.97
C GLY A 131 6.63 10.11 -11.06
#